data_AF-A0AAW0APB5-F1
#
_entry.id   AF-A0AAW0APB5-F1
#
_cell.length_a   1.000
_cell.length_b   1.000
_cell.length_c   1.000
_cell.angle_alpha   90.00
_cell.angle_beta   90.00
_cell.angle_gamma   90.00
#
_symmetry.space_group_name_H-M   'P 1'
#
loop_
_entity.id
_entity.type
_entity.pdbx_description
1 polymer ?
#
loop_
_entity_poly.entity_id
_entity_poly.type
_entity_poly.pdbx_seq_one_letter_code
_entity_poly.pdbx_strand_id
1 'polypeptide(L)'
;MLGAPFIVFDDCNLDEALSAAIICKFRGSGQTCICANRIYVQEGVYAEFTSRLAEKVAGFKVGNGLDSDTAHGPLIHTRAVQKVIRHVEDAVSKGASILVGGKPIGDPNCSSFAPTVLSEVSPTALFHTEETFSPLAFLTKFTTKDEDIQLANNTDIELAGYFFSGDVGV
;
A
#
# COMPACT_ATOMS: atom_id res chain seq x y z
N MET A 1 1.87 -15.88 2.42
CA MET A 1 2.41 -14.81 1.56
C MET A 1 3.19 -13.80 2.41
N LEU A 2 4.39 -13.35 1.99
CA LEU A 2 5.14 -12.30 2.71
C LEU A 2 4.44 -10.94 2.51
N GLY A 3 3.77 -10.42 3.54
CA GLY A 3 3.10 -9.13 3.47
C GLY A 3 2.26 -8.86 4.71
N ALA A 4 2.77 -8.00 5.59
CA ALA A 4 2.09 -7.65 6.83
C ALA A 4 0.74 -6.97 6.53
N PRO A 5 -0.38 -7.46 7.08
CA PRO A 5 -1.62 -6.70 7.07
C PRO A 5 -1.41 -5.43 7.91
N PHE A 6 -1.96 -4.33 7.43
CA PHE A 6 -2.03 -3.07 8.16
C PHE A 6 -3.51 -2.73 8.32
N ILE A 7 -4.03 -2.81 9.54
CA ILE A 7 -5.46 -2.69 9.81
C ILE A 7 -5.72 -1.39 10.59
N VAL A 8 -6.68 -0.61 10.09
CA VAL A 8 -7.09 0.69 10.63
C VAL A 8 -8.56 0.63 11.03
N PHE A 9 -8.84 0.81 12.31
CA PHE A 9 -10.19 0.88 12.86
C PHE A 9 -10.71 2.31 12.93
N ASP A 10 -12.04 2.43 13.00
CA ASP A 10 -12.73 3.71 13.12
C ASP A 10 -12.38 4.47 14.41
N ASP A 11 -11.96 3.75 15.46
CA ASP A 11 -11.62 4.31 16.78
C ASP A 11 -10.14 4.69 16.94
N CYS A 12 -9.32 4.51 15.89
CA CYS A 12 -7.89 4.78 15.97
C CYS A 12 -7.57 6.28 15.84
N ASN A 13 -6.36 6.66 16.27
CA ASN A 13 -5.82 7.96 15.91
C ASN A 13 -5.40 7.94 14.42
N LEU A 14 -6.20 8.59 13.58
CA LEU A 14 -6.00 8.58 12.12
C LEU A 14 -4.68 9.22 11.68
N ASP A 15 -4.18 10.21 12.42
CA ASP A 15 -2.89 10.85 12.11
C ASP A 15 -1.70 9.91 12.34
N GLU A 16 -1.76 9.13 13.43
CA GLU A 16 -0.77 8.11 13.74
C GLU A 16 -0.85 6.95 12.74
N ALA A 17 -2.06 6.47 12.44
CA ALA A 17 -2.29 5.42 11.46
C ALA A 17 -1.78 5.82 10.06
N LEU A 18 -2.03 7.05 9.61
CA LEU A 18 -1.52 7.56 8.34
C LEU A 18 0.01 7.63 8.32
N SER A 19 0.61 8.14 9.40
CA SER A 19 2.06 8.25 9.52
C SER A 19 2.72 6.88 9.50
N ALA A 20 2.15 5.91 10.23
CA ALA A 20 2.62 4.54 10.24
C ALA A 20 2.43 3.85 8.88
N ALA A 21 1.28 4.03 8.21
CA ALA A 21 1.03 3.47 6.88
C ALA A 21 2.07 3.95 5.86
N ILE A 22 2.44 5.23 5.91
CA ILE A 22 3.49 5.79 5.05
C ILE A 22 4.84 5.13 5.33
N ILE A 23 5.24 5.08 6.60
CA ILE A 23 6.52 4.50 7.01
C ILE A 23 6.58 3.01 6.65
N CYS A 24 5.51 2.27 6.92
CA CYS A 24 5.44 0.84 6.66
C CYS A 24 5.42 0.54 5.16
N LYS A 25 4.67 1.29 4.34
CA LYS A 25 4.52 0.94 2.92
C LYS A 25 5.59 1.52 2.02
N PHE A 26 6.01 2.76 2.26
CA PHE A 26 6.81 3.53 1.30
C PHE A 26 8.30 3.58 1.66
N ARG A 27 8.72 3.08 2.82
CA ARG A 27 10.15 2.95 3.16
C ARG A 27 10.89 2.14 2.10
N GLY A 28 12.05 2.65 1.65
CA GLY A 28 12.86 2.00 0.62
C GLY A 28 12.14 1.81 -0.72
N SER A 29 11.17 2.67 -1.04
CA SER A 29 10.26 2.51 -2.18
C SER A 29 9.48 1.19 -2.16
N GLY A 30 9.14 0.68 -0.96
CA GLY A 30 8.37 -0.55 -0.79
C GLY A 30 9.13 -1.84 -1.14
N GLN A 31 10.45 -1.74 -1.37
CA GLN A 31 11.34 -2.86 -1.68
C GLN A 31 11.96 -3.44 -0.40
N THR A 32 11.12 -3.72 0.61
CA THR A 32 11.57 -4.35 1.86
C THR A 32 10.58 -5.43 2.29
N CYS A 33 11.08 -6.53 2.88
CA CYS A 33 10.28 -7.70 3.25
C CYS A 33 9.25 -7.44 4.38
N ILE A 34 9.34 -6.28 5.04
CA ILE A 34 8.45 -5.89 6.15
C ILE A 34 7.40 -4.85 5.73
N CYS A 35 7.36 -4.47 4.45
CA CYS A 35 6.43 -3.47 3.97
C CYS A 35 4.98 -3.99 3.99
N ALA A 36 4.05 -3.13 4.41
CA ALA A 36 2.63 -3.45 4.45
C ALA A 36 2.07 -3.59 3.03
N ASN A 37 1.77 -4.81 2.57
CA ASN A 37 1.24 -5.01 1.22
C ASN A 37 -0.29 -4.96 1.14
N ARG A 38 -0.97 -5.12 2.28
CA ARG A 38 -2.43 -5.14 2.39
C ARG A 38 -2.84 -4.14 3.46
N ILE A 39 -3.50 -3.05 3.07
CA ILE A 39 -4.00 -2.04 3.99
C ILE A 39 -5.52 -2.19 4.06
N TYR A 40 -6.01 -2.56 5.23
CA TYR A 40 -7.43 -2.71 5.51
C TYR A 40 -7.88 -1.51 6.34
N VAL A 41 -8.95 -0.85 5.92
CA VAL A 41 -9.47 0.34 6.62
C VAL A 41 -10.96 0.18 6.83
N GLN A 42 -11.41 0.42 8.06
CA GLN A 42 -12.81 0.26 8.43
C GLN A 42 -13.68 1.34 7.76
N GLU A 43 -14.91 0.96 7.42
CA GLU A 43 -15.83 1.77 6.62
C GLU A 43 -16.03 3.21 7.12
N GLY A 44 -16.07 3.44 8.44
CA GLY A 44 -16.30 4.76 9.02
C GLY A 44 -15.19 5.78 8.73
N VAL A 45 -13.93 5.33 8.67
CA VAL A 45 -12.76 6.19 8.38
C VAL A 45 -12.15 5.99 7.00
N TYR A 46 -12.66 5.04 6.21
CA TYR A 46 -12.10 4.66 4.92
C TYR A 46 -11.92 5.82 3.95
N ALA A 47 -12.97 6.63 3.74
CA ALA A 47 -12.94 7.75 2.80
C ALA A 47 -11.92 8.82 3.21
N GLU A 48 -11.88 9.17 4.50
CA GLU A 48 -10.92 10.15 5.01
C GLU A 48 -9.48 9.63 4.91
N PHE A 49 -9.24 8.40 5.37
CA PHE A 49 -7.91 7.81 5.37
C PHE A 49 -7.34 7.68 3.95
N THR A 50 -8.11 7.14 3.01
CA THR A 50 -7.68 6.93 1.62
C THR A 50 -7.34 8.26 0.93
N SER A 51 -8.16 9.30 1.14
CA SER A 51 -7.94 10.63 0.61
C SER A 51 -6.67 11.27 1.17
N ARG A 52 -6.49 11.25 2.49
CA ARG A 52 -5.32 11.85 3.17
C ARG A 52 -4.02 11.10 2.85
N LEU A 53 -4.09 9.77 2.70
CA LEU A 53 -2.95 8.96 2.27
C LEU A 53 -2.55 9.34 0.84
N ALA A 54 -3.51 9.43 -0.08
CA ALA A 54 -3.25 9.81 -1.46
C ALA A 54 -2.63 11.21 -1.57
N GLU A 55 -3.12 12.18 -0.79
CA GLU A 55 -2.56 13.54 -0.74
C GLU A 55 -1.09 13.55 -0.28
N LYS A 56 -0.76 12.85 0.81
CA LYS A 56 0.61 12.74 1.30
C LYS A 56 1.53 12.07 0.28
N VAL A 57 1.07 11.00 -0.37
CA VAL A 57 1.83 10.26 -1.38
C VAL A 57 2.02 11.08 -2.66
N ALA A 58 1.06 11.94 -3.03
CA ALA A 58 1.19 12.85 -4.16
C ALA A 58 2.35 13.85 -4.01
N GLY A 59 2.71 14.18 -2.77
CA GLY A 59 3.84 15.06 -2.45
C GLY A 59 5.22 14.41 -2.57
N PHE A 60 5.31 13.10 -2.81
CA PHE A 60 6.60 12.42 -2.87
C PHE A 60 7.37 12.70 -4.15
N LYS A 61 8.60 13.19 -4.00
CA LYS A 61 9.55 13.34 -5.10
C LYS A 61 10.23 12.00 -5.40
N VAL A 62 10.17 11.59 -6.67
CA VAL A 62 10.95 10.47 -7.21
C VAL A 62 12.16 11.01 -7.95
N GLY A 63 13.36 10.50 -7.67
CA GLY A 63 14.59 11.07 -8.20
C GLY A 63 15.85 10.29 -7.84
N ASN A 64 17.00 10.95 -7.94
CA ASN A 64 18.27 10.38 -7.51
C ASN A 64 18.30 10.30 -5.98
N GLY A 65 18.63 9.12 -5.44
CA GLY A 65 18.68 8.90 -3.99
C GLY A 65 19.78 9.68 -3.25
N LEU A 66 20.69 10.34 -3.97
CA LEU A 66 21.67 11.26 -3.41
C LEU A 66 21.12 12.69 -3.23
N ASP A 67 20.01 13.03 -3.87
CA ASP A 67 19.40 14.35 -3.75
C ASP A 67 18.60 14.44 -2.45
N SER A 68 18.80 15.51 -1.68
CA SER A 68 18.21 15.69 -0.34
C SER A 68 16.68 15.83 -0.33
N ASP A 69 16.08 16.17 -1.47
CA ASP A 69 14.63 16.32 -1.63
C ASP A 69 13.97 15.10 -2.26
N THR A 70 14.73 14.05 -2.60
CA THR A 70 14.20 12.78 -3.13
C THR A 70 13.67 11.92 -1.98
N ALA A 71 12.38 11.61 -2.03
CA ALA A 71 11.76 10.65 -1.12
C ALA A 71 11.89 9.21 -1.64
N HIS A 72 11.91 9.03 -2.97
CA HIS A 72 11.90 7.72 -3.60
C HIS A 72 12.90 7.61 -4.75
N GLY A 73 13.75 6.58 -4.67
CA GLY A 73 14.62 6.18 -5.78
C GLY A 73 13.95 5.24 -6.78
N PRO A 74 14.65 4.88 -7.87
CA PRO A 74 14.17 3.87 -8.81
C PRO A 74 14.00 2.50 -8.14
N LEU A 75 13.21 1.64 -8.78
CA LEU A 75 13.19 0.20 -8.48
C LEU A 75 14.49 -0.46 -8.95
N ILE A 76 14.77 -1.64 -8.42
CA ILE A 76 16.04 -2.36 -8.64
C ILE A 76 16.34 -2.63 -10.12
N HIS A 77 15.31 -2.87 -10.95
CA HIS A 77 15.45 -3.13 -12.39
C HIS A 77 14.12 -2.95 -13.15
N THR A 78 14.17 -2.81 -14.47
CA THR A 78 12.99 -2.62 -15.34
C THR A 78 11.94 -3.75 -15.25
N ARG A 79 12.36 -5.00 -14.99
CA ARG A 79 11.40 -6.10 -14.74
C ARG A 79 10.51 -5.88 -13.51
N ALA A 80 10.99 -5.11 -12.52
CA ALA A 80 10.21 -4.78 -11.34
C ALA A 80 9.10 -3.80 -11.73
N VAL A 81 9.42 -2.79 -12.55
CA VAL A 81 8.42 -1.88 -13.13
C VAL A 81 7.34 -2.64 -13.89
N GLN A 82 7.71 -3.62 -14.71
CA GLN A 82 6.72 -4.43 -15.45
C GLN A 82 5.82 -5.25 -14.52
N LYS A 83 6.36 -5.80 -13.42
CA LYS A 83 5.55 -6.47 -12.40
C LYS A 83 4.58 -5.51 -11.73
N VAL A 84 5.04 -4.31 -11.40
CA VAL A 84 4.21 -3.25 -10.79
C VAL A 84 3.07 -2.84 -11.72
N ILE A 85 3.35 -2.64 -13.01
CA ILE A 85 2.33 -2.34 -14.03
C ILE A 85 1.28 -3.45 -14.07
N ARG A 86 1.70 -4.72 -14.15
CA ARG A 86 0.79 -5.88 -14.15
C ARG A 86 -0.12 -5.90 -12.92
N HIS A 87 0.39 -5.58 -11.73
CA HIS A 87 -0.40 -5.55 -10.50
C HIS A 87 -1.41 -4.39 -10.50
N VAL A 88 -1.02 -3.21 -10.99
CA VAL A 88 -1.92 -2.06 -11.14
C VAL A 88 -3.03 -2.38 -12.13
N GLU A 89 -2.69 -2.90 -13.30
CA GLU A 89 -3.65 -3.29 -14.35
C GLU A 89 -4.62 -4.36 -13.87
N ASP A 90 -4.13 -5.41 -13.19
CA ASP A 90 -4.98 -6.45 -12.62
C ASP A 90 -5.96 -5.87 -11.60
N ALA A 91 -5.49 -5.04 -10.66
CA ALA A 91 -6.34 -4.42 -9.66
C ALA A 91 -7.42 -3.53 -10.30
N VAL A 92 -7.04 -2.68 -11.26
CA VAL A 92 -7.98 -1.80 -11.98
C VAL A 92 -8.99 -2.60 -12.80
N SER A 93 -8.57 -3.67 -13.47
CA SER A 93 -9.47 -4.56 -14.22
C SER A 93 -10.52 -5.23 -13.33
N LYS A 94 -10.26 -5.32 -12.02
CA LYS A 94 -11.14 -5.88 -10.99
C LYS A 94 -11.90 -4.82 -10.19
N GLY A 95 -11.85 -3.55 -10.63
CA GLY A 95 -12.64 -2.46 -10.05
C GLY A 95 -11.89 -1.51 -9.12
N ALA A 96 -10.59 -1.70 -8.90
CA ALA A 96 -9.81 -0.77 -8.10
C ALA A 96 -9.70 0.61 -8.79
N SER A 97 -9.66 1.66 -7.98
CA SER A 97 -9.45 3.04 -8.45
C SER A 97 -8.05 3.52 -8.11
N ILE A 98 -7.35 4.14 -9.07
CA ILE A 98 -6.06 4.78 -8.82
C ILE A 98 -6.32 6.18 -8.25
N LEU A 99 -5.95 6.39 -6.99
CA LEU A 99 -6.09 7.70 -6.32
C LEU A 99 -4.93 8.64 -6.63
N VAL A 100 -3.71 8.08 -6.78
CA VAL A 100 -2.50 8.82 -7.14
C VAL A 100 -1.50 7.87 -7.81
N GLY A 101 -0.65 8.40 -8.69
CA GLY A 101 0.45 7.65 -9.31
C GLY A 101 -0.03 6.76 -10.47
N GLY A 102 0.26 5.47 -10.38
CA GLY A 102 -0.21 4.43 -11.31
C GLY A 102 0.57 4.33 -12.62
N LYS A 103 1.75 4.95 -12.72
CA LYS A 103 2.51 5.01 -13.97
C LYS A 103 4.03 4.95 -13.76
N PRO A 104 4.78 4.38 -14.73
CA PRO A 104 6.23 4.50 -14.77
C PRO A 104 6.66 5.96 -14.94
N ILE A 105 7.87 6.28 -14.50
CA ILE A 105 8.48 7.62 -14.60
C ILE A 105 9.72 7.51 -15.49
N GLY A 106 9.83 8.42 -16.46
CA GLY A 106 10.95 8.48 -17.39
C GLY A 106 10.72 7.68 -18.66
N ASP A 107 11.82 7.27 -19.30
CA ASP A 107 11.78 6.47 -20.52
C ASP A 107 11.53 4.97 -20.23
N PRO A 108 11.26 4.13 -21.24
CA PRO A 108 11.03 2.70 -21.04
C PRO A 108 12.20 1.90 -20.43
N ASN A 109 13.42 2.45 -20.43
CA ASN A 109 14.60 1.83 -19.83
C ASN A 109 14.81 2.26 -18.37
N CYS A 110 14.07 3.26 -17.90
CA CYS A 110 14.08 3.68 -16.50
C CYS A 110 13.36 2.66 -15.62
N SER A 111 13.93 2.38 -14.44
CA SER A 111 13.31 1.52 -13.44
C SER A 111 12.49 2.30 -12.41
N SER A 112 12.11 3.55 -12.69
CA SER A 112 11.33 4.38 -11.77
C SER A 112 9.83 4.20 -11.95
N PHE A 113 9.09 4.17 -10.84
CA PHE A 113 7.63 4.10 -10.83
C PHE A 113 7.07 5.08 -9.80
N ALA A 114 5.97 5.75 -10.13
CA ALA A 114 5.35 6.71 -9.23
C ALA A 114 4.81 6.00 -7.97
N PRO A 115 5.07 6.51 -6.75
CA PRO A 115 4.33 6.10 -5.56
C PRO A 115 2.83 6.16 -5.83
N THR A 116 2.13 5.06 -5.52
CA THR A 116 0.76 4.84 -6.00
C THR A 116 -0.12 4.37 -4.86
N VAL A 117 -1.35 4.88 -4.84
CA VAL A 117 -2.41 4.45 -3.93
C VAL A 117 -3.58 3.96 -4.76
N LEU A 118 -4.01 2.72 -4.53
CA LEU A 118 -5.21 2.14 -5.12
C LEU A 118 -6.25 1.92 -4.02
N SER A 119 -7.49 2.34 -4.26
CA SER A 119 -8.64 2.08 -3.40
C SER A 119 -9.58 1.06 -4.04
N GLU A 120 -10.51 0.53 -3.24
CA GLU A 120 -11.51 -0.46 -3.65
C GLU A 120 -10.86 -1.72 -4.24
N VAL A 121 -9.72 -2.14 -3.67
CA VAL A 121 -8.99 -3.27 -4.22
C VAL A 121 -9.69 -4.58 -3.86
N SER A 122 -10.03 -5.35 -4.89
CA SER A 122 -10.70 -6.64 -4.77
C SER A 122 -9.86 -7.68 -4.03
N PRO A 123 -10.46 -8.54 -3.18
CA PRO A 123 -9.78 -9.65 -2.52
C PRO A 123 -9.23 -10.71 -3.49
N THR A 124 -9.66 -10.69 -4.76
CA THR A 124 -9.17 -11.59 -5.80
C THR A 124 -8.08 -10.98 -6.68
N ALA A 125 -7.62 -9.77 -6.37
CA ALA A 125 -6.53 -9.13 -7.10
C ALA A 125 -5.19 -9.85 -6.87
N LEU A 126 -4.34 -9.83 -7.91
CA LEU A 126 -3.10 -10.61 -8.00
C LEU A 126 -2.13 -10.31 -6.85
N PHE A 127 -2.16 -9.09 -6.33
CA PHE A 127 -1.32 -8.68 -5.20
C PHE A 127 -1.62 -9.45 -3.89
N HIS A 128 -2.71 -10.21 -3.81
CA HIS A 128 -2.99 -11.12 -2.68
C HIS A 128 -2.23 -12.46 -2.78
N THR A 129 -1.70 -12.83 -3.95
CA THR A 129 -0.94 -14.06 -4.15
C THR A 129 0.51 -13.80 -4.59
N GLU A 130 0.79 -12.64 -5.19
CA GLU A 130 2.13 -12.20 -5.58
C GLU A 130 2.63 -11.00 -4.76
N GLU A 131 3.82 -11.10 -4.16
CA GLU A 131 4.43 -9.95 -3.48
C GLU A 131 4.84 -8.88 -4.50
N THR A 132 4.39 -7.64 -4.29
CA THR A 132 4.63 -6.56 -5.28
C THR A 132 6.04 -5.98 -5.20
N PHE A 133 6.59 -5.83 -3.99
CA PHE A 133 7.94 -5.30 -3.73
C PHE A 133 8.20 -3.93 -4.38
N SER A 134 7.30 -2.98 -4.13
CA SER A 134 7.26 -1.68 -4.81
C SER A 134 6.40 -0.65 -4.03
N PRO A 135 6.38 0.64 -4.44
CA PRO A 135 5.67 1.70 -3.74
C PRO A 135 4.17 1.73 -4.12
N LEU A 136 3.50 0.57 -4.09
CA LEU A 136 2.04 0.44 -4.27
C LEU A 136 1.33 0.20 -2.93
N ALA A 137 0.45 1.12 -2.53
CA ALA A 137 -0.50 0.91 -1.44
C ALA A 137 -1.82 0.39 -2.00
N PHE A 138 -2.24 -0.80 -1.58
CA PHE A 138 -3.54 -1.38 -1.92
C PHE A 138 -4.47 -1.30 -0.70
N LEU A 139 -5.58 -0.57 -0.86
CA LEU A 139 -6.54 -0.32 0.21
C LEU A 139 -7.83 -1.10 -0.05
N THR A 140 -8.26 -1.83 0.97
CA THR A 140 -9.51 -2.60 0.98
C THR A 140 -10.36 -2.17 2.17
N LYS A 141 -11.64 -1.90 1.91
CA LYS A 141 -12.61 -1.54 2.94
C LYS A 141 -13.10 -2.80 3.67
N PHE A 142 -13.28 -2.72 4.98
CA PHE A 142 -13.98 -3.74 5.77
C PHE A 142 -15.03 -3.08 6.69
N THR A 143 -15.99 -3.87 7.18
CA THR A 143 -17.18 -3.32 7.86
C THR A 143 -17.22 -3.73 9.33
N THR A 144 -17.03 -5.02 9.63
CA THR A 144 -17.21 -5.55 10.98
C THR A 144 -15.89 -5.85 11.66
N LYS A 145 -15.88 -5.84 13.00
CA LYS A 145 -14.69 -6.27 13.76
C LYS A 145 -14.35 -7.72 13.40
N ASP A 146 -15.30 -8.65 13.39
CA ASP A 146 -15.04 -10.08 13.08
C ASP A 146 -14.41 -10.34 11.69
N GLU A 147 -14.55 -9.42 10.73
CA GLU A 147 -13.87 -9.50 9.43
C GLU A 147 -12.35 -9.27 9.55
N ASP A 148 -11.85 -8.62 10.60
CA ASP A 148 -10.46 -8.24 10.76
C ASP A 148 -9.51 -9.45 10.92
N ILE A 149 -9.87 -10.40 11.78
CA ILE A 149 -9.12 -11.62 12.09
C ILE A 149 -9.10 -12.50 10.84
N GLN A 150 -10.21 -12.57 10.12
CA GLN A 150 -10.26 -13.32 8.86
C GLN A 150 -9.39 -12.67 7.78
N LEU A 151 -9.43 -11.35 7.63
CA LEU A 151 -8.62 -10.61 6.66
C LEU A 151 -7.12 -10.64 7.02
N ALA A 152 -6.79 -10.57 8.30
CA ALA A 152 -5.43 -10.68 8.81
C ALA A 152 -4.84 -12.06 8.51
N ASN A 153 -5.59 -13.13 8.86
CA ASN A 153 -5.13 -14.52 8.83
C ASN A 153 -5.29 -15.19 7.45
N ASN A 154 -5.93 -14.55 6.47
CA ASN A 154 -6.07 -15.09 5.11
C ASN A 154 -4.78 -14.93 4.29
N THR A 155 -3.69 -15.57 4.75
CA THR A 155 -2.38 -15.64 4.08
C THR A 155 -1.64 -16.92 4.48
N ASP A 156 -0.97 -17.57 3.52
CA ASP A 156 -0.26 -18.84 3.77
C ASP A 156 1.04 -18.71 4.61
N ILE A 157 1.49 -17.49 4.94
CA ILE A 157 2.75 -17.19 5.66
C ILE A 157 2.58 -15.84 6.38
N GLU A 158 3.04 -15.72 7.63
CA GLU A 158 3.02 -14.48 8.42
C GLU A 158 4.42 -14.13 8.94
N LEU A 159 4.86 -12.87 8.78
CA LEU A 159 6.10 -12.35 9.40
C LEU A 159 5.87 -11.16 10.34
N ALA A 160 4.83 -10.36 10.11
CA ALA A 160 4.47 -9.20 10.92
C ALA A 160 3.01 -8.82 10.64
N GLY A 161 2.36 -8.14 11.57
CA GLY A 161 1.04 -7.51 11.41
C GLY A 161 1.02 -6.20 12.18
N TYR A 162 0.34 -5.19 11.64
CA TYR A 162 0.21 -3.87 12.27
C TYR A 162 -1.26 -3.57 12.53
N PHE A 163 -1.56 -3.17 13.76
CA PHE A 163 -2.91 -2.99 14.26
C PHE A 163 -3.02 -1.64 14.97
N PHE A 164 -4.01 -0.83 14.61
CA PHE A 164 -4.24 0.48 15.20
C PHE A 164 -5.69 0.58 15.68
N SER A 165 -5.88 0.64 17.01
CA SER A 165 -7.17 0.86 17.67
C SER A 165 -6.99 1.73 18.90
N GLY A 166 -8.04 2.48 19.26
CA GLY A 166 -8.14 3.19 20.54
C GLY A 166 -8.57 2.29 21.70
N ASP A 167 -9.02 1.07 21.42
CA ASP A 167 -9.46 0.08 22.41
C ASP A 167 -8.35 -0.94 22.70
N VAL A 168 -8.10 -1.20 23.98
CA VAL A 168 -7.07 -2.15 24.45
C VAL A 168 -7.67 -3.56 24.60
N GLY A 169 -8.99 -3.72 24.48
CA GLY A 169 -9.73 -4.95 24.73
C GLY A 169 -10.15 -5.74 23.49
N VAL A 170 -9.50 -5.52 22.35
CA VAL A 170 -9.72 -6.31 21.13
C VAL A 170 -9.25 -7.75 21.32
#